data_AF-W7U8B9-F1
#
_entry.id   AF-W7U8B9-F1
#
_cell.length_a   1.000
_cell.length_b   1.000
_cell.length_c   1.000
_cell.angle_alpha   90.00
_cell.angle_beta   90.00
_cell.angle_gamma   90.00
#
_symmetry.space_group_name_H-M   'P 1'
#
loop_
_entity.id
_entity.type
_entity.pdbx_description
1 polymer ?
#
loop_
_entity_poly.entity_id
_entity_poly.type
_entity_poly.pdbx_seq_one_letter_code
_entity_poly.pdbx_strand_id
1 'polypeptide(L)'
;MTRTTRSRTSSNAAPFQRLGRKEASKGNVLCLSMIYAREDAVPEKDFGQVWRDRLRLVQLESNGWEVYSCDLSHDESLGVMGRHLQSNFDHRRFQEAFTRRFPHGLEIRQVIFDYFYIPEHWASQRWGSGRLVTDTIPFLRRTARVREFWLPNCKVMRELLEEHEEVLVSEGLDWSLVRERWKNVLYVATEQVDGIMQRSLAEVKTNANQVAAYLDDQYPFIKISPIVLAKPRRYRQEKGRDLKDNQKRSKVVEGGLKVRYQKGAERNILAPRNHGCIFEEDENPVSR
;
A
#
# COMPACT_ATOMS: atom_id res chain seq x y z
N MET A 1 15.08 70.08 5.23
CA MET A 1 14.18 69.89 4.04
C MET A 1 15.07 69.28 2.97
N THR A 2 14.96 68.01 2.56
CA THR A 2 13.83 67.41 1.84
C THR A 2 13.81 65.88 1.98
N ARG A 3 12.59 65.36 1.88
CA ARG A 3 12.05 63.98 2.02
C ARG A 3 12.87 62.78 1.54
N THR A 4 12.77 61.76 2.41
CA THR A 4 12.89 60.32 2.25
C THR A 4 11.96 59.73 1.19
N THR A 5 12.43 58.74 0.43
CA THR A 5 11.59 57.71 -0.22
C THR A 5 12.16 56.33 0.10
N ARG A 6 11.48 55.62 1.01
CA ARG A 6 11.66 54.18 1.26
C ARG A 6 11.01 53.41 0.11
N SER A 7 11.80 52.63 -0.62
CA SER A 7 11.31 51.59 -1.51
C SER A 7 10.77 50.44 -0.66
N ARG A 8 9.44 50.25 -0.70
CA ARG A 8 8.74 49.06 -0.22
C ARG A 8 8.80 48.01 -1.33
N THR A 9 9.64 47.00 -1.20
CA THR A 9 9.48 45.75 -1.94
C THR A 9 8.36 44.95 -1.28
N SER A 10 7.23 44.89 -1.98
CA SER A 10 6.06 44.09 -1.63
C SER A 10 6.42 42.60 -1.73
N SER A 11 6.41 41.91 -0.60
CA SER A 11 6.40 40.46 -0.51
C SER A 11 5.10 39.93 -1.12
N ASN A 12 5.17 39.36 -2.32
CA ASN A 12 4.10 38.52 -2.86
C ASN A 12 4.15 37.14 -2.19
N ALA A 13 3.75 37.09 -0.91
CA ALA A 13 3.32 35.83 -0.29
C ALA A 13 1.88 35.58 -0.77
N ALA A 14 1.70 34.59 -1.64
CA ALA A 14 0.37 34.14 -2.01
C ALA A 14 -0.34 33.64 -0.73
N PRO A 15 -1.53 34.16 -0.38
CA PRO A 15 -2.24 33.70 0.79
C PRO A 15 -2.87 32.34 0.46
N PHE A 16 -2.48 31.29 1.19
CA PHE A 16 -3.27 30.06 1.29
C PHE A 16 -4.69 30.47 1.72
N GLN A 17 -5.62 30.42 0.77
CA GLN A 17 -7.01 30.78 1.02
C GLN A 17 -7.59 29.82 2.06
N ARG A 18 -8.20 30.41 3.09
CA ARG A 18 -8.96 29.69 4.12
C ARG A 18 -9.98 28.77 3.46
N LEU A 19 -9.89 27.50 3.82
CA LEU A 19 -10.75 26.40 3.42
C LEU A 19 -12.24 26.79 3.49
N GLY A 20 -12.91 26.68 2.34
CA GLY A 20 -14.35 26.71 2.23
C GLY A 20 -15.03 25.58 3.01
N ARG A 21 -16.36 25.64 3.09
CA ARG A 21 -17.26 24.67 3.76
C ARG A 21 -16.67 23.25 3.80
N LYS A 22 -16.52 22.68 5.00
CA LYS A 22 -16.16 21.26 5.20
C LYS A 22 -17.18 20.39 4.46
N GLU A 23 -16.81 19.91 3.27
CA GLU A 23 -17.47 18.76 2.67
C GLU A 23 -17.41 17.59 3.65
N ALA A 24 -18.40 16.69 3.60
CA ALA A 24 -18.38 15.49 4.42
C ALA A 24 -17.10 14.68 4.13
N SER A 25 -16.37 14.29 5.19
CA SER A 25 -15.10 13.56 5.06
C SER A 25 -15.28 12.30 4.20
N LYS A 26 -14.35 12.08 3.25
CA LYS A 26 -14.29 10.87 2.41
C LYS A 26 -13.82 9.63 3.18
N GLY A 27 -13.37 9.83 4.42
CA GLY A 27 -12.84 8.83 5.34
C GLY A 27 -11.43 9.18 5.83
N ASN A 28 -10.85 8.28 6.63
CA ASN A 28 -9.48 8.43 7.13
C ASN A 28 -8.47 7.72 6.20
N VAL A 29 -7.30 8.32 6.00
CA VAL A 29 -6.15 7.71 5.32
C VAL A 29 -4.96 7.72 6.26
N LEU A 30 -4.19 6.64 6.27
CA LEU A 30 -2.91 6.57 6.95
C LEU A 30 -1.78 6.45 5.93
N CYS A 31 -0.89 7.43 5.89
CA CYS A 31 0.29 7.43 5.03
C CYS A 31 1.52 6.97 5.81
N LEU A 32 2.13 5.86 5.38
CA LEU A 32 3.31 5.28 6.02
C LEU A 32 4.59 5.73 5.30
N SER A 33 5.66 5.91 6.06
CA SER A 33 6.95 6.47 5.61
C SER A 33 6.85 7.95 5.18
N MET A 34 5.90 8.69 5.74
CA MET A 34 5.69 10.11 5.42
C MET A 34 5.47 10.93 6.69
N ILE A 35 6.01 12.15 6.72
CA ILE A 35 5.71 13.10 7.78
C ILE A 35 4.57 14.04 7.37
N TYR A 36 3.54 14.14 8.22
CA TYR A 36 2.54 15.19 8.08
C TYR A 36 2.97 16.40 8.91
N ALA A 37 3.84 17.23 8.34
CA ALA A 37 4.48 18.32 9.07
C ALA A 37 3.54 19.50 9.31
N ARG A 38 3.73 20.18 10.44
CA ARG A 38 3.12 21.48 10.72
C ARG A 38 3.66 22.52 9.74
N GLU A 39 2.89 23.58 9.50
CA GLU A 39 3.29 24.65 8.58
C GLU A 39 4.58 25.36 9.02
N ASP A 40 4.71 25.62 10.31
CA ASP A 40 5.87 26.27 10.94
C ASP A 40 7.09 25.35 11.06
N ALA A 41 6.90 24.03 10.86
CA ALA A 41 7.96 23.03 10.98
C ALA A 41 8.68 22.76 9.65
N VAL A 42 8.22 23.35 8.54
CA VAL A 42 8.85 23.15 7.23
C VAL A 42 9.92 24.22 7.02
N PRO A 43 11.20 23.85 6.89
CA PRO A 43 12.26 24.84 6.74
C PRO A 43 12.06 25.64 5.44
N GLU A 44 12.04 26.98 5.53
CA GLU A 44 11.95 27.87 4.35
C GLU A 44 13.11 27.68 3.36
N LYS A 45 14.21 27.08 3.80
CA LYS A 45 15.46 26.96 3.03
C LYS A 45 15.70 25.58 2.42
N ASP A 46 14.93 24.56 2.81
CA ASP A 46 15.14 23.19 2.35
C ASP A 46 13.86 22.58 1.79
N PHE A 47 13.79 22.47 0.45
CA PHE A 47 12.77 21.71 -0.26
C PHE A 47 13.01 20.19 -0.18
N GLY A 48 13.22 19.68 1.03
CA GLY A 48 13.50 18.29 1.33
C GLY A 48 12.25 17.42 1.42
N GLN A 49 12.41 16.21 2.00
CA GLN A 49 11.32 15.25 2.20
C GLN A 49 10.15 15.87 2.97
N VAL A 50 10.42 16.55 4.09
CA VAL A 50 9.40 17.15 4.97
C VAL A 50 8.47 18.09 4.20
N TRP A 51 9.03 18.94 3.34
CA TRP A 51 8.24 19.87 2.52
C TRP A 51 7.38 19.13 1.48
N ARG A 52 7.94 18.13 0.79
CA ARG A 52 7.22 17.34 -0.21
C ARG A 52 6.08 16.54 0.41
N ASP A 53 6.35 15.86 1.52
CA ASP A 53 5.35 15.08 2.24
C ASP A 53 4.22 16.00 2.73
N ARG A 54 4.56 17.16 3.31
CA ARG A 54 3.55 18.13 3.71
C ARG A 54 2.67 18.57 2.54
N LEU A 55 3.25 18.93 1.40
CA LEU A 55 2.46 19.36 0.23
C LEU A 55 1.47 18.27 -0.22
N ARG A 56 1.95 17.03 -0.35
CA ARG A 56 1.14 15.88 -0.78
C ARG A 56 0.02 15.59 0.22
N LEU A 57 0.32 15.62 1.52
CA LEU A 57 -0.64 15.31 2.58
C LEU A 57 -1.64 16.45 2.83
N VAL A 58 -1.23 17.72 2.70
CA VAL A 58 -2.15 18.87 2.70
C VAL A 58 -3.07 18.81 1.48
N GLN A 59 -2.56 18.44 0.31
CA GLN A 59 -3.39 18.26 -0.88
C GLN A 59 -4.34 17.07 -0.74
N LEU A 60 -3.92 16.00 -0.06
CA LEU A 60 -4.78 14.88 0.25
C LEU A 60 -5.91 15.31 1.22
N GLU A 61 -5.61 16.13 2.22
CA GLU A 61 -6.62 16.72 3.11
C GLU A 61 -7.58 17.64 2.36
N SER A 62 -7.07 18.51 1.47
CA SER A 62 -7.91 19.42 0.66
C SER A 62 -8.84 18.67 -0.29
N ASN A 63 -8.47 17.44 -0.68
CA ASN A 63 -9.32 16.51 -1.41
C ASN A 63 -10.43 15.87 -0.54
N GLY A 64 -10.58 16.25 0.73
CA GLY A 64 -11.66 15.83 1.62
C GLY A 64 -11.33 14.61 2.48
N TRP A 65 -10.06 14.22 2.59
CA TRP A 65 -9.62 13.11 3.44
C TRP A 65 -9.18 13.59 4.82
N GLU A 66 -9.38 12.76 5.83
CA GLU A 66 -8.74 12.97 7.12
C GLU A 66 -7.41 12.20 7.16
N VAL A 67 -6.31 12.95 7.24
CA VAL A 67 -4.97 12.41 7.01
C VAL A 67 -4.25 12.13 8.33
N TYR A 68 -3.78 10.89 8.46
CA TYR A 68 -2.86 10.42 9.47
C TYR A 68 -1.56 9.99 8.81
N SER A 69 -0.43 10.05 9.53
CA SER A 69 0.84 9.58 8.99
C SER A 69 1.75 8.96 10.04
N CYS A 70 2.65 8.10 9.58
CA CYS A 70 3.68 7.47 10.40
C CYS A 70 5.02 7.54 9.67
N ASP A 71 6.06 8.00 10.35
CA ASP A 71 7.44 7.99 9.83
C ASP A 71 8.42 7.61 10.94
N LEU A 72 9.57 7.04 10.58
CA LEU A 72 10.61 6.70 11.57
C LEU A 72 11.52 7.90 11.86
N SER A 73 11.83 8.68 10.82
CA SER A 73 12.97 9.59 10.82
C SER A 73 12.64 10.95 11.42
N HIS A 74 11.39 11.38 11.34
CA HIS A 74 10.97 12.70 11.80
C HIS A 74 10.20 12.63 13.11
N ASP A 75 10.51 13.55 14.01
CA ASP A 75 9.90 13.58 15.33
C ASP A 75 8.47 14.16 15.33
N GLU A 76 7.72 13.83 16.39
CA GLU A 76 6.35 14.32 16.56
C GLU A 76 6.24 15.83 16.76
N SER A 77 7.32 16.52 17.14
CA SER A 77 7.31 17.98 17.30
C SER A 77 7.22 18.69 15.94
N LEU A 78 7.71 18.05 14.88
CA LEU A 78 7.54 18.54 13.51
C LEU A 78 6.16 18.20 12.94
N GLY A 79 5.53 17.13 13.44
CA GLY A 79 4.26 16.61 12.94
C GLY A 79 3.01 17.34 13.45
N VAL A 80 1.92 17.24 12.69
CA VAL A 80 0.59 17.70 13.11
C VAL A 80 0.13 16.87 14.32
N MET A 81 -0.13 17.54 15.45
CA MET A 81 -0.50 16.89 16.71
C MET A 81 -1.73 15.99 16.55
N GLY A 82 -1.63 14.76 17.05
CA GLY A 82 -2.70 13.76 16.98
C GLY A 82 -2.91 13.14 15.60
N ARG A 83 -2.15 13.56 14.58
CA ARG A 83 -2.23 13.04 13.20
C ARG A 83 -0.92 12.47 12.68
N HIS A 84 0.20 12.77 13.33
CA HIS A 84 1.49 12.16 13.02
C HIS A 84 1.97 11.27 14.17
N LEU A 85 2.60 10.15 13.82
CA LEU A 85 3.24 9.21 14.73
C LEU A 85 4.69 8.97 14.31
N GLN A 86 5.64 9.16 15.23
CA GLN A 86 7.02 8.73 15.01
C GLN A 86 7.19 7.27 15.43
N SER A 87 7.31 6.36 14.46
CA SER A 87 7.56 4.95 14.74
C SER A 87 8.08 4.21 13.50
N ASN A 88 8.82 3.13 13.74
CA ASN A 88 9.02 2.10 12.72
C ASN A 88 7.75 1.24 12.69
N PHE A 89 6.94 1.34 11.64
CA PHE A 89 5.72 0.54 11.52
C PHE A 89 5.99 -0.96 11.35
N ASP A 90 7.21 -1.35 10.95
CA ASP A 90 7.65 -2.75 10.83
C ASP A 90 8.21 -3.32 12.15
N HIS A 91 7.95 -2.67 13.29
CA HIS A 91 8.49 -3.03 14.59
C HIS A 91 7.39 -3.19 15.64
N ARG A 92 7.57 -4.13 16.60
CA ARG A 92 6.56 -4.45 17.64
C ARG A 92 6.05 -3.22 18.40
N ARG A 93 6.93 -2.25 18.65
CA ARG A 93 6.60 -0.98 19.35
C ARG A 93 5.60 -0.10 18.59
N PHE A 94 5.43 -0.30 17.28
CA PHE A 94 4.43 0.42 16.50
C PHE A 94 3.01 0.26 17.05
N GLN A 95 2.64 -0.96 17.43
CA GLN A 95 1.27 -1.26 17.87
C GLN A 95 0.91 -0.48 19.14
N GLU A 96 1.85 -0.41 20.09
CA GLU A 96 1.70 0.35 21.33
C GLU A 96 1.62 1.85 21.05
N ALA A 97 2.51 2.36 20.20
CA ALA A 97 2.57 3.78 19.88
C ALA A 97 1.31 4.22 19.11
N PHE A 98 0.86 3.42 18.14
CA PHE A 98 -0.37 3.62 17.38
C PHE A 98 -1.59 3.70 18.31
N THR A 99 -1.74 2.72 19.20
CA THR A 99 -2.90 2.64 20.11
C THR A 99 -2.94 3.78 21.11
N ARG A 100 -1.77 4.27 21.55
CA ARG A 100 -1.68 5.43 22.45
C ARG A 100 -1.98 6.74 21.75
N ARG A 101 -1.65 6.86 20.46
CA ARG A 101 -1.60 8.15 19.78
C ARG A 101 -2.84 8.42 18.93
N PHE A 102 -3.37 7.41 18.28
CA PHE A 102 -4.54 7.56 17.42
C PHE A 102 -5.84 7.18 18.15
N PRO A 103 -6.98 7.74 17.72
CA PRO A 103 -8.26 7.49 18.36
C PRO A 103 -8.61 5.99 18.42
N HIS A 104 -9.15 5.55 19.56
CA HIS A 104 -9.72 4.21 19.65
C HIS A 104 -10.89 4.05 18.67
N GLY A 105 -10.92 2.92 17.96
CA GLY A 105 -11.95 2.65 16.96
C GLY A 105 -11.84 3.49 15.69
N LEU A 106 -10.69 4.12 15.43
CA LEU A 106 -10.40 4.78 14.17
C LEU A 106 -10.70 3.83 13.00
N GLU A 107 -11.51 4.26 12.03
CA GLU A 107 -11.78 3.48 10.81
C GLU A 107 -10.95 4.03 9.65
N ILE A 108 -9.91 3.31 9.25
CA ILE A 108 -9.03 3.73 8.15
C ILE A 108 -9.55 3.14 6.84
N ARG A 109 -9.82 3.99 5.86
CA ARG A 109 -10.26 3.56 4.54
C ARG A 109 -9.09 3.03 3.71
N GLN A 110 -7.97 3.75 3.70
CA GLN A 110 -6.76 3.34 2.99
C GLN A 110 -5.53 3.55 3.86
N VAL A 111 -4.69 2.53 3.94
CA VAL A 111 -3.29 2.68 4.37
C VAL A 111 -2.46 2.74 3.09
N ILE A 112 -1.62 3.76 2.94
CA ILE A 112 -0.83 4.00 1.72
C ILE A 112 0.64 4.11 2.10
N PHE A 113 1.48 3.36 1.42
CA PHE A 113 2.92 3.40 1.61
C PHE A 113 3.54 4.41 0.67
N ASP A 114 4.50 5.21 1.17
CA ASP A 114 5.22 6.10 0.28
C ASP A 114 5.98 5.31 -0.79
N TYR A 115 5.84 5.77 -2.02
CA TYR A 115 6.38 5.14 -3.21
C TYR A 115 7.48 5.97 -3.89
N PHE A 116 7.88 7.09 -3.28
CA PHE A 116 8.97 7.96 -3.74
C PHE A 116 10.37 7.55 -3.25
N TYR A 117 10.46 6.57 -2.35
CA TYR A 117 11.73 6.12 -1.77
C TYR A 117 12.01 4.64 -2.05
N ILE A 118 11.84 4.22 -3.30
CA ILE A 118 12.00 2.80 -3.67
C ILE A 118 13.07 2.59 -4.76
N PRO A 119 14.37 2.61 -4.42
CA PRO A 119 15.22 1.53 -4.86
C PRO A 119 14.89 0.29 -4.01
N GLU A 120 14.85 -0.90 -4.63
CA GLU A 120 14.56 -2.20 -3.96
C GLU A 120 15.32 -2.39 -2.63
N HIS A 121 16.51 -1.79 -2.50
CA HIS A 121 17.29 -1.76 -1.27
C HIS A 121 16.59 -1.12 -0.06
N TRP A 122 15.81 -0.05 -0.26
CA TRP A 122 15.10 0.58 0.86
C TRP A 122 13.91 -0.27 1.30
N ALA A 123 13.19 -0.82 0.33
CA ALA A 123 12.10 -1.76 0.55
C ALA A 123 12.57 -3.01 1.30
N SER A 124 13.70 -3.61 0.88
CA SER A 124 14.24 -4.80 1.55
C SER A 124 14.72 -4.49 2.98
N GLN A 125 15.38 -3.35 3.20
CA GLN A 125 15.83 -2.94 4.54
C GLN A 125 14.68 -2.63 5.50
N ARG A 126 13.58 -2.07 5.00
CA ARG A 126 12.46 -1.60 5.85
C ARG A 126 11.30 -2.57 5.96
N TRP A 127 11.11 -3.43 4.97
CA TRP A 127 9.94 -4.31 4.86
C TRP A 127 10.30 -5.79 4.67
N GLY A 128 11.57 -6.10 4.37
CA GLY A 128 12.02 -7.46 4.10
C GLY A 128 12.03 -8.39 5.32
N SER A 129 11.61 -7.91 6.50
CA SER A 129 11.53 -8.75 7.70
C SER A 129 10.29 -9.66 7.74
N GLY A 130 9.32 -9.46 6.84
CA GLY A 130 8.03 -10.15 6.87
C GLY A 130 7.02 -9.56 7.87
N ARG A 131 7.46 -8.71 8.81
CA ARG A 131 6.60 -8.15 9.88
C ARG A 131 5.50 -7.24 9.36
N LEU A 132 5.68 -6.63 8.20
CA LEU A 132 4.62 -5.88 7.54
C LEU A 132 3.37 -6.76 7.33
N VAL A 133 3.57 -7.96 6.77
CA VAL A 133 2.49 -8.89 6.43
C VAL A 133 2.05 -9.71 7.65
N THR A 134 3.00 -10.14 8.47
CA THR A 134 2.75 -11.06 9.59
C THR A 134 2.23 -10.36 10.85
N ASP A 135 2.60 -9.10 11.09
CA ASP A 135 2.22 -8.36 12.30
C ASP A 135 1.40 -7.10 11.99
N THR A 136 1.91 -6.23 11.11
CA THR A 136 1.43 -4.84 10.95
C THR A 136 0.06 -4.77 10.28
N ILE A 137 -0.10 -5.45 9.15
CA ILE A 137 -1.37 -5.54 8.41
C ILE A 137 -2.47 -6.17 9.30
N PRO A 138 -2.26 -7.35 9.93
CA PRO A 138 -3.24 -7.94 10.84
C PRO A 138 -3.61 -7.01 12.00
N PHE A 139 -2.62 -6.38 12.65
CA PHE A 139 -2.87 -5.45 13.75
C PHE A 139 -3.76 -4.27 13.32
N LEU A 140 -3.41 -3.60 12.21
CA LEU A 140 -4.18 -2.46 11.71
C LEU A 140 -5.57 -2.87 11.25
N ARG A 141 -5.71 -4.07 10.65
CA ARG A 141 -7.00 -4.61 10.24
C ARG A 141 -7.96 -4.78 11.42
N ARG A 142 -7.45 -5.29 12.55
CA ARG A 142 -8.23 -5.57 13.76
C ARG A 142 -8.50 -4.30 14.59
N THR A 143 -7.49 -3.44 14.73
CA THR A 143 -7.54 -2.28 15.64
C THR A 143 -8.12 -1.03 14.99
N ALA A 144 -7.80 -0.79 13.72
CA ALA A 144 -8.19 0.41 12.99
C ALA A 144 -9.16 0.13 11.82
N ARG A 145 -9.75 -1.07 11.79
CA ARG A 145 -10.74 -1.53 10.79
C ARG A 145 -10.33 -1.20 9.36
N VAL A 146 -9.03 -1.30 9.04
CA VAL A 146 -8.50 -0.94 7.73
C VAL A 146 -9.27 -1.67 6.63
N ARG A 147 -9.68 -0.94 5.59
CA ARG A 147 -10.36 -1.54 4.42
C ARG A 147 -9.41 -1.92 3.30
N GLU A 148 -8.39 -1.11 3.03
CA GLU A 148 -7.45 -1.38 1.96
C GLU A 148 -6.03 -0.97 2.36
N PHE A 149 -5.04 -1.74 1.91
CA PHE A 149 -3.63 -1.35 1.93
C PHE A 149 -3.16 -1.17 0.50
N TRP A 150 -2.46 -0.07 0.24
CA TRP A 150 -1.93 0.32 -1.07
C TRP A 150 -0.41 0.35 -1.00
N LEU A 151 0.20 -0.61 -1.67
CA LEU A 151 1.63 -0.83 -1.70
C LEU A 151 2.20 -0.49 -3.08
N PRO A 152 3.45 -0.05 -3.17
CA PRO A 152 4.18 0.00 -4.44
C PRO A 152 4.34 -1.40 -5.04
N ASN A 153 4.14 -1.55 -6.35
CA ASN A 153 4.43 -2.82 -7.02
C ASN A 153 5.91 -2.93 -7.39
N CYS A 154 6.71 -3.44 -6.47
CA CYS A 154 8.12 -3.81 -6.71
C CYS A 154 8.36 -5.30 -6.40
N LYS A 155 9.50 -5.83 -6.83
CA LYS A 155 9.85 -7.25 -6.66
C LYS A 155 9.79 -7.69 -5.18
N VAL A 156 10.43 -6.93 -4.30
CA VAL A 156 10.46 -7.19 -2.85
C VAL A 156 9.05 -7.31 -2.27
N MET A 157 8.13 -6.43 -2.67
CA MET A 157 6.74 -6.48 -2.17
C MET A 157 5.98 -7.69 -2.68
N ARG A 158 6.16 -8.07 -3.94
CA ARG A 158 5.52 -9.28 -4.49
C ARG A 158 6.02 -10.53 -3.78
N GLU A 159 7.33 -10.68 -3.66
CA GLU A 159 7.94 -11.83 -2.97
C GLU A 159 7.46 -11.93 -1.51
N LEU A 160 7.39 -10.80 -0.79
CA LEU A 160 6.90 -10.76 0.59
C LEU A 160 5.43 -11.19 0.73
N LEU A 161 4.58 -10.81 -0.23
CA LEU A 161 3.16 -11.16 -0.21
C LEU A 161 2.91 -12.61 -0.65
N GLU A 162 3.71 -13.11 -1.59
CA GLU A 162 3.69 -14.52 -2.03
C GLU A 162 4.19 -15.44 -0.90
N GLU A 163 5.29 -15.09 -0.22
CA GLU A 163 5.83 -15.86 0.90
C GLU A 163 4.85 -15.98 2.07
N HIS A 164 4.05 -14.94 2.32
CA HIS A 164 3.14 -14.86 3.46
C HIS A 164 1.66 -14.86 3.06
N GLU A 165 1.32 -15.41 1.89
CA GLU A 165 -0.05 -15.43 1.37
C GLU A 165 -1.03 -16.09 2.36
N GLU A 166 -0.62 -17.19 2.99
CA GLU A 166 -1.45 -17.91 3.98
C GLU A 166 -1.87 -17.02 5.16
N VAL A 167 -1.01 -16.09 5.59
CA VAL A 167 -1.33 -15.16 6.67
C VAL A 167 -2.39 -14.16 6.23
N LEU A 168 -2.27 -13.60 5.02
CA LEU A 168 -3.28 -12.70 4.45
C LEU A 168 -4.64 -13.39 4.34
N VAL A 169 -4.67 -14.61 3.80
CA VAL A 169 -5.89 -15.41 3.66
C VAL A 169 -6.51 -15.69 5.02
N SER A 170 -5.71 -16.00 6.05
CA SER A 170 -6.20 -16.22 7.41
C SER A 170 -6.85 -14.97 8.04
N GLU A 171 -6.41 -13.77 7.65
CA GLU A 171 -7.03 -12.48 8.02
C GLU A 171 -8.23 -12.12 7.13
N GLY A 172 -8.62 -12.99 6.19
CA GLY A 172 -9.68 -12.74 5.22
C GLY A 172 -9.31 -11.66 4.20
N LEU A 173 -8.03 -11.54 3.88
CA LEU A 173 -7.47 -10.58 2.92
C LEU A 173 -6.95 -11.31 1.68
N ASP A 174 -6.97 -10.59 0.56
CA ASP A 174 -6.38 -10.99 -0.71
C ASP A 174 -5.68 -9.77 -1.33
N TRP A 175 -4.73 -10.00 -2.22
CA TRP A 175 -3.97 -8.95 -2.89
C TRP A 175 -4.10 -9.03 -4.41
N SER A 176 -4.06 -7.86 -5.04
CA SER A 176 -4.23 -7.74 -6.49
C SER A 176 -3.36 -6.63 -7.06
N LEU A 177 -2.93 -6.81 -8.30
CA LEU A 177 -2.23 -5.78 -9.07
C LEU A 177 -3.22 -4.72 -9.56
N VAL A 178 -2.86 -3.44 -9.44
CA VAL A 178 -3.71 -2.31 -9.84
C VAL A 178 -3.06 -1.54 -10.98
N ARG A 179 -3.75 -1.50 -12.11
CA ARG A 179 -3.34 -0.76 -13.30
C ARG A 179 -3.68 0.74 -13.19
N GLU A 180 -4.82 1.06 -12.62
CA GLU A 180 -5.32 2.43 -12.61
C GLU A 180 -4.68 3.29 -11.52
N ARG A 181 -3.61 4.02 -11.89
CA ARG A 181 -2.85 4.93 -11.01
C ARG A 181 -3.75 5.88 -10.20
N TRP A 182 -4.80 6.39 -10.84
CA TRP A 182 -5.77 7.33 -10.24
C TRP A 182 -6.66 6.73 -9.14
N LYS A 183 -6.62 5.41 -8.90
CA LYS A 183 -7.30 4.81 -7.74
C LYS A 183 -6.51 4.98 -6.43
N ASN A 184 -5.20 5.23 -6.52
CA ASN A 184 -4.38 5.59 -5.36
C ASN A 184 -4.57 7.09 -5.07
N VAL A 185 -5.12 7.42 -3.91
CA VAL A 185 -5.48 8.81 -3.58
C VAL A 185 -4.27 9.71 -3.33
N LEU A 186 -3.15 9.13 -2.86
CA LEU A 186 -1.89 9.85 -2.71
C LEU A 186 -1.27 10.16 -4.08
N TYR A 187 -1.41 9.24 -5.05
CA TYR A 187 -1.02 9.51 -6.44
C TYR A 187 -1.77 10.73 -6.98
N VAL A 188 -3.10 10.75 -6.85
CA VAL A 188 -3.93 11.88 -7.31
C VAL A 188 -3.56 13.19 -6.61
N ALA A 189 -3.38 13.18 -5.29
CA ALA A 189 -2.97 14.36 -4.53
C ALA A 189 -1.61 14.88 -5.01
N THR A 190 -0.68 13.97 -5.33
CA THR A 190 0.66 14.33 -5.80
C THR A 190 0.63 14.99 -7.19
N GLU A 191 -0.18 14.49 -8.13
CA GLU A 191 -0.35 15.14 -9.45
C GLU A 191 -0.83 16.59 -9.33
N GLN A 192 -1.71 16.89 -8.38
CA GLN A 192 -2.31 18.22 -8.21
C GLN A 192 -1.32 19.27 -7.68
N VAL A 193 -0.27 18.84 -6.99
CA VAL A 193 0.82 19.71 -6.51
C VAL A 193 2.09 19.60 -7.35
N ASP A 194 2.04 18.88 -8.48
CA ASP A 194 3.21 18.58 -9.29
C ASP A 194 3.94 19.85 -9.75
N GLY A 195 3.21 20.84 -10.27
CA GLY A 195 3.79 22.12 -10.67
C GLY A 195 4.37 22.95 -9.51
N ILE A 196 3.95 22.70 -8.26
CA ILE A 196 4.60 23.27 -7.07
C ILE A 196 5.90 22.51 -6.78
N MET A 197 5.85 21.18 -6.81
CA MET A 197 6.98 20.30 -6.55
C MET A 197 8.12 20.46 -7.57
N GLN A 198 7.79 20.68 -8.84
CA GLN A 198 8.78 20.96 -9.89
C GLN A 198 9.58 22.25 -9.66
N ARG A 199 9.07 23.18 -8.84
CA ARG A 199 9.77 24.44 -8.51
C ARG A 199 10.77 24.28 -7.36
N SER A 200 10.89 23.09 -6.78
CA SER A 200 11.91 22.75 -5.79
C SER A 200 13.30 22.66 -6.42
N LEU A 201 14.30 23.30 -5.79
CA LEU A 201 15.66 23.46 -6.32
C LEU A 201 16.59 22.26 -6.08
N ALA A 202 16.22 21.30 -5.21
CA ALA A 202 17.16 20.26 -4.77
C ALA A 202 16.94 18.90 -5.45
N GLU A 203 15.69 18.41 -5.56
CA GLU A 203 15.37 17.12 -6.18
C GLU A 203 13.90 17.10 -6.65
N VAL A 204 13.67 17.06 -7.97
CA VAL A 204 12.31 16.99 -8.54
C VAL A 204 11.80 15.56 -8.45
N LYS A 205 11.18 15.22 -7.31
CA LYS A 205 10.47 13.95 -7.10
C LYS A 205 8.99 14.12 -7.39
N THR A 206 8.60 13.90 -8.63
CA THR A 206 7.21 13.91 -9.12
C THR A 206 6.71 12.50 -9.33
N ASN A 207 5.39 12.30 -9.48
CA ASN A 207 4.87 10.99 -9.90
C ASN A 207 5.49 10.55 -11.23
N ALA A 208 5.61 11.45 -12.21
CA ALA A 208 6.20 11.15 -13.51
C ALA A 208 7.61 10.56 -13.39
N ASN A 209 8.45 11.13 -12.52
CA ASN A 209 9.84 10.69 -12.38
C ASN A 209 10.02 9.53 -11.40
N GLN A 210 9.09 9.31 -10.47
CA GLN A 210 9.24 8.29 -9.43
C GLN A 210 8.46 7.02 -9.76
N VAL A 211 7.20 7.14 -10.22
CA VAL A 211 6.39 5.97 -10.57
C VAL A 211 6.93 5.31 -11.83
N ALA A 212 7.25 6.06 -12.88
CA ALA A 212 7.75 5.49 -14.13
C ALA A 212 9.17 4.92 -13.99
N ALA A 213 9.98 5.44 -13.07
CA ALA A 213 11.36 4.99 -12.90
C ALA A 213 11.49 3.73 -12.03
N TYR A 214 10.58 3.53 -11.07
CA TYR A 214 10.77 2.54 -10.01
C TYR A 214 9.64 1.52 -9.88
N LEU A 215 8.48 1.77 -10.48
CA LEU A 215 7.32 0.88 -10.40
C LEU A 215 7.02 0.25 -11.76
N ASP A 216 6.33 -0.88 -11.71
CA ASP A 216 5.82 -1.51 -12.92
C ASP A 216 4.88 -0.55 -13.67
N ASP A 217 5.22 -0.23 -14.91
CA ASP A 217 4.48 0.76 -15.69
C ASP A 217 3.03 0.34 -15.97
N GLN A 218 2.78 -0.97 -16.07
CA GLN A 218 1.47 -1.55 -16.34
C GLN A 218 0.65 -1.68 -15.05
N TYR A 219 1.28 -2.02 -13.94
CA TYR A 219 0.65 -2.22 -12.64
C TYR A 219 1.43 -1.55 -11.52
N PRO A 220 1.39 -0.22 -11.36
CA PRO A 220 2.29 0.47 -10.44
C PRO A 220 2.03 0.19 -8.97
N PHE A 221 0.84 -0.33 -8.63
CA PHE A 221 0.45 -0.56 -7.24
C PHE A 221 -0.05 -1.99 -7.02
N ILE A 222 0.16 -2.48 -5.80
CA ILE A 222 -0.49 -3.66 -5.24
C ILE A 222 -1.55 -3.17 -4.25
N LYS A 223 -2.73 -3.77 -4.29
CA LYS A 223 -3.80 -3.50 -3.34
C LYS A 223 -4.15 -4.75 -2.57
N ILE A 224 -4.07 -4.67 -1.24
CA ILE A 224 -4.57 -5.70 -0.32
C ILE A 224 -5.95 -5.27 0.16
N SER A 225 -6.94 -6.15 0.05
CA SER A 225 -8.32 -5.87 0.42
C SER A 225 -9.05 -7.13 0.92
N PRO A 226 -10.17 -7.01 1.65
CA PRO A 226 -10.96 -8.15 2.11
C PRO A 226 -11.37 -9.06 0.96
N ILE A 227 -11.29 -10.37 1.20
CA ILE A 227 -11.84 -11.38 0.29
C ILE A 227 -13.34 -11.15 0.20
N VAL A 228 -13.79 -10.67 -0.96
CA VAL A 228 -15.20 -10.63 -1.28
C VAL A 228 -15.58 -12.03 -1.73
N LEU A 229 -15.93 -12.89 -0.77
CA LEU A 229 -16.59 -14.15 -1.08
C LEU A 229 -17.86 -13.78 -1.86
N ALA A 230 -17.87 -14.07 -3.16
CA ALA A 230 -19.07 -13.95 -3.96
C ALA A 230 -20.18 -14.67 -3.20
N LYS A 231 -21.25 -13.95 -2.83
CA LYS A 231 -22.39 -14.57 -2.14
C LYS A 231 -22.70 -15.85 -2.90
N PRO A 232 -22.77 -17.03 -2.24
CA PRO A 232 -23.17 -18.23 -2.93
C PRO A 232 -24.49 -17.88 -3.61
N ARG A 233 -24.52 -17.97 -4.95
CA ARG A 233 -25.74 -17.81 -5.72
C ARG A 233 -26.76 -18.67 -5.00
N ARG A 234 -27.74 -18.05 -4.34
CA ARG A 234 -28.88 -18.78 -3.80
C ARG A 234 -29.36 -19.63 -4.96
N TYR A 235 -29.17 -20.94 -4.85
CA TYR A 235 -29.71 -21.89 -5.80
C TYR A 235 -31.18 -21.56 -5.84
N ARG A 236 -31.61 -20.92 -6.93
CA ARG A 236 -33.01 -20.66 -7.17
C ARG A 236 -33.61 -22.06 -7.21
N GLN A 237 -34.30 -22.44 -6.13
CA GLN A 237 -35.22 -23.58 -6.17
C GLN A 237 -36.30 -23.19 -7.17
N GLU A 238 -35.98 -23.27 -8.46
CA GLU A 238 -36.96 -23.45 -9.50
C GLU A 238 -37.54 -24.84 -9.24
N LYS A 239 -38.71 -24.79 -8.60
CA LYS A 239 -39.74 -25.82 -8.49
C LYS A 239 -39.45 -27.02 -9.40
N GLY A 240 -38.93 -28.09 -8.81
CA GLY A 240 -39.22 -29.45 -9.27
C GLY A 240 -40.71 -29.73 -9.03
N ARG A 241 -41.57 -29.21 -9.90
CA ARG A 241 -42.85 -29.84 -10.23
C ARG A 241 -42.75 -30.24 -11.70
N ASP A 242 -43.21 -31.44 -11.98
CA ASP A 242 -43.35 -32.04 -13.32
C ASP A 242 -42.16 -32.84 -13.83
N LEU A 243 -41.77 -33.88 -13.07
CA LEU A 243 -41.18 -35.11 -13.60
C LEU A 243 -41.67 -36.32 -12.76
N LYS A 244 -42.99 -36.42 -12.60
CA LYS A 244 -43.68 -37.67 -12.22
C LYS A 244 -44.69 -37.98 -13.32
N ASP A 245 -44.18 -38.36 -14.48
CA ASP A 245 -44.93 -39.09 -15.53
C ASP A 245 -43.93 -39.46 -16.62
N ASN A 246 -43.16 -40.53 -16.40
CA ASN A 246 -42.59 -41.38 -17.46
C ASN A 246 -41.86 -42.59 -16.86
N GLN A 247 -42.47 -43.23 -15.86
CA GLN A 247 -42.03 -44.51 -15.33
C GLN A 247 -43.08 -45.58 -15.64
N LYS A 248 -43.39 -45.76 -16.92
CA LYS A 248 -44.10 -46.94 -17.46
C LYS A 248 -43.71 -47.11 -18.93
N ARG A 249 -43.12 -48.27 -19.24
CA ARG A 249 -42.47 -48.70 -20.51
C ARG A 249 -41.00 -48.25 -20.53
N SER A 250 -40.01 -49.14 -20.38
CA SER A 250 -39.84 -50.39 -21.12
C SER A 250 -39.14 -51.48 -20.29
N LYS A 251 -39.69 -52.69 -20.37
CA LYS A 251 -39.04 -53.97 -20.05
C LYS A 251 -38.19 -54.41 -21.24
N VAL A 252 -37.21 -55.28 -20.97
CA VAL A 252 -36.42 -56.13 -21.90
C VAL A 252 -35.37 -55.31 -22.67
N VAL A 253 -34.06 -55.55 -22.53
CA VAL A 253 -33.28 -56.72 -22.99
C VAL A 253 -32.00 -56.88 -22.16
N GLU A 254 -31.66 -58.15 -21.89
CA GLU A 254 -30.42 -58.68 -21.28
C GLU A 254 -29.16 -58.38 -22.10
N GLY A 255 -28.01 -58.32 -21.44
CA GLY A 255 -26.72 -58.39 -22.12
C GLY A 255 -25.59 -57.85 -21.25
N GLY A 256 -24.94 -58.74 -20.49
CA GLY A 256 -23.81 -58.38 -19.64
C GLY A 256 -22.56 -57.97 -20.42
N LEU A 257 -21.66 -57.28 -19.73
CA LEU A 257 -20.25 -57.63 -19.71
C LEU A 257 -19.56 -56.92 -18.54
N LYS A 258 -18.99 -57.73 -17.64
CA LYS A 258 -17.98 -57.30 -16.66
C LYS A 258 -16.69 -56.98 -17.41
N VAL A 259 -16.08 -55.83 -17.15
CA VAL A 259 -14.63 -55.67 -17.34
C VAL A 259 -14.04 -54.93 -16.13
N ARG A 260 -13.28 -55.69 -15.34
CA ARG A 260 -12.27 -55.18 -14.41
C ARG A 260 -11.04 -54.78 -15.23
N TYR A 261 -10.42 -53.64 -14.91
CA TYR A 261 -9.00 -53.43 -15.17
C TYR A 261 -8.32 -52.95 -13.89
N GLN A 262 -7.28 -53.69 -13.49
CA GLN A 262 -6.24 -53.35 -12.52
C GLN A 262 -4.89 -53.51 -13.24
N LYS A 263 -3.86 -52.85 -12.68
CA LYS A 263 -2.43 -52.75 -13.09
C LYS A 263 -2.20 -51.83 -14.30
N GLY A 264 -1.29 -50.86 -14.26
CA GLY A 264 -0.09 -50.67 -13.44
C GLY A 264 1.08 -50.49 -14.40
N ALA A 265 1.76 -49.35 -14.36
CA ALA A 265 3.09 -49.18 -14.95
C ALA A 265 3.72 -47.86 -14.44
N GLU A 266 4.76 -48.04 -13.63
CA GLU A 266 5.76 -47.03 -13.27
C GLU A 266 6.44 -46.48 -14.52
N ARG A 267 6.72 -45.16 -14.55
CA ARG A 267 7.91 -44.62 -15.22
C ARG A 267 8.50 -43.47 -14.41
N ASN A 268 9.63 -43.79 -13.78
CA ASN A 268 10.66 -42.85 -13.37
C ASN A 268 11.12 -42.02 -14.58
N ILE A 269 11.16 -40.70 -14.43
CA ILE A 269 12.01 -39.85 -15.26
C ILE A 269 12.94 -39.08 -14.33
N LEU A 270 14.22 -39.40 -14.50
CA LEU A 270 15.38 -38.83 -13.82
C LEU A 270 15.54 -37.34 -14.10
N ALA A 271 15.85 -36.60 -13.03
CA ALA A 271 16.45 -35.28 -13.10
C ALA A 271 17.96 -35.37 -13.35
N PRO A 272 18.57 -34.51 -14.18
CA PRO A 272 19.99 -34.23 -14.12
C PRO A 272 20.26 -33.08 -13.13
N ARG A 273 21.04 -33.39 -12.09
CA ARG A 273 21.75 -32.43 -11.24
C ARG A 273 22.89 -31.82 -12.06
N ASN A 274 22.96 -30.49 -12.14
CA ASN A 274 24.15 -29.79 -12.61
C ASN A 274 24.74 -28.91 -11.50
N HIS A 275 25.98 -29.28 -11.18
CA HIS A 275 27.16 -28.46 -10.90
C HIS A 275 27.07 -27.29 -9.92
N GLY A 276 27.76 -27.51 -8.78
CA GLY A 276 28.17 -26.46 -7.87
C GLY A 276 29.10 -25.44 -8.53
N CYS A 277 28.94 -24.20 -8.08
CA CYS A 277 29.98 -23.19 -8.12
C CYS A 277 30.32 -22.86 -6.67
N ILE A 278 31.57 -23.16 -6.32
CA ILE A 278 32.27 -22.63 -5.16
C ILE A 278 32.69 -21.21 -5.58
N PHE A 279 32.38 -20.21 -4.76
CA PHE A 279 33.08 -18.93 -4.81
C PHE A 279 33.74 -18.70 -3.47
N GLU A 280 35.04 -18.48 -3.58
CA GLU A 280 36.02 -18.31 -2.53
C GLU A 280 35.79 -17.01 -1.75
N GLU A 281 36.15 -17.10 -0.48
CA GLU A 281 36.25 -16.00 0.48
C GLU A 281 37.40 -15.08 0.06
N ASP A 282 37.14 -13.78 -0.13
CA ASP A 282 38.18 -12.77 -0.09
C ASP A 282 38.00 -11.94 1.19
N GLU A 283 38.77 -12.33 2.19
CA GLU A 283 39.17 -11.45 3.28
C GLU A 283 40.14 -10.39 2.72
N ASN A 284 39.89 -9.11 3.03
CA ASN A 284 40.99 -8.16 3.11
C ASN A 284 40.76 -7.18 4.27
N PRO A 285 41.70 -7.10 5.22
CA PRO A 285 41.65 -6.15 6.31
C PRO A 285 42.28 -4.80 5.93
N VAL A 286 41.82 -3.79 6.66
CA VAL A 286 42.21 -2.38 6.75
C VAL A 286 43.74 -2.15 6.79
N SER A 287 44.22 -1.08 6.13
CA SER A 287 45.17 -0.12 6.73
C SER A 287 45.49 1.15 5.89
N ARG A 288 45.38 2.28 6.59
CA ARG A 288 45.85 3.67 6.39
C ARG A 288 45.07 4.61 5.47
#